data_AF-A0A8H7E1F4-F1
#
_entry.id   AF-A0A8H7E1F4-F1
#
_cell.length_a   1.000
_cell.length_b   1.000
_cell.length_c   1.000
_cell.angle_alpha   90.00
_cell.angle_beta   90.00
_cell.angle_gamma   90.00
#
_symmetry.space_group_name_H-M   'P 1'
#
loop_
_entity.id
_entity.type
_entity.pdbx_description
1 polymer ?
#
loop_
_entity_poly.entity_id
_entity_poly.type
_entity_poly.pdbx_seq_one_letter_code
_entity_poly.pdbx_strand_id
1 'polypeptide(L)'
;MNTIRSTWLGWGVLCVAGGGAYYFAKRSINADRASRHEADMKRKARFQNLEPVAPVDSSLRTKRKKSPANGEGQDHVRSPSAEASEDAAPVGHAPETEQQQIRERSKYEAAEPYRSRKGDRFS
;
A
#
# COMPACT_ATOMS: atom_id res chain seq x y z
N MET A 1 31.93 57.28 14.04
CA MET A 1 30.86 56.33 13.63
C MET A 1 31.25 54.88 13.94
N ASN A 2 31.74 54.61 15.15
CA ASN A 2 32.43 53.36 15.48
C ASN A 2 32.50 53.23 17.01
N THR A 3 31.32 53.23 17.63
CA THR A 3 31.20 53.03 19.08
C THR A 3 31.02 51.56 19.36
N ILE A 4 31.53 51.07 20.49
CA ILE A 4 31.33 49.68 20.95
C ILE A 4 29.84 49.30 20.95
N ARG A 5 28.95 50.28 21.13
CA ARG A 5 27.49 50.07 21.06
C ARG A 5 27.02 49.60 19.68
N SER A 6 27.57 50.14 18.58
CA SER A 6 27.17 49.72 17.23
C SER A 6 27.65 48.31 16.88
N THR A 7 28.78 47.86 17.43
CA THR A 7 29.26 46.49 17.22
C THR A 7 28.41 45.48 17.98
N TRP A 8 28.00 45.78 19.22
CA TRP A 8 27.05 44.95 19.97
C TRP A 8 25.68 44.86 19.31
N LEU A 9 25.16 45.97 18.78
CA LEU A 9 23.91 45.95 18.01
C LEU A 9 24.03 45.10 16.73
N GLY A 10 25.14 45.21 16.00
CA GLY A 10 25.39 44.38 14.82
C GLY A 10 25.45 42.88 15.14
N TRP A 11 26.11 42.50 16.23
CA TRP A 11 26.16 41.11 16.68
C TRP A 11 24.80 40.61 17.17
N GLY A 12 24.04 41.44 17.90
CA GLY A 12 22.69 41.11 18.32
C GLY A 12 21.76 40.83 17.14
N VAL A 13 21.82 41.66 16.09
CA VAL A 13 21.04 41.45 14.85
C VAL A 13 21.46 40.16 14.16
N LEU A 14 22.77 39.84 14.11
CA LEU A 14 23.26 38.60 13.51
C LEU A 14 22.74 37.35 14.24
N CYS A 15 22.72 37.35 15.57
CA CYS A 15 22.19 36.24 16.37
C CYS A 15 20.67 36.07 16.18
N VAL A 16 19.91 37.17 16.17
CA VAL A 16 18.46 37.13 15.96
C VAL A 16 18.12 36.68 14.54
N ALA A 17 18.85 37.17 13.53
CA ALA A 17 18.67 36.73 12.15
C ALA A 17 18.99 35.25 11.96
N GLY A 18 20.09 34.75 12.54
CA GLY A 18 20.45 33.33 12.49
C GLY A 18 19.46 32.43 13.24
N GLY A 19 19.03 32.83 14.44
CA GLY A 19 18.02 32.11 15.21
C GLY A 19 16.63 32.11 14.54
N GLY A 20 16.24 33.23 13.94
CA GLY A 20 15.00 33.36 13.16
C GLY A 20 15.00 32.46 11.93
N ALA A 21 16.11 32.41 11.19
CA ALA A 21 16.27 31.51 10.05
C ALA A 21 16.20 30.03 10.46
N TYR A 22 16.83 29.66 11.59
CA TYR A 22 16.73 28.31 12.15
C TYR A 22 15.30 27.93 12.55
N TYR A 23 14.56 28.86 13.16
CA TYR A 23 13.16 28.64 13.54
C TYR A 23 12.26 28.44 12.31
N PHE A 24 12.40 29.29 11.28
CA PHE A 24 11.64 29.15 10.05
C PHE A 24 11.98 27.84 9.30
N ALA A 25 13.25 27.46 9.26
CA ALA A 25 13.68 26.19 8.68
C ALA A 25 13.17 24.96 9.46
N LYS A 26 13.09 25.03 10.79
CA LYS A 26 12.57 23.93 11.61
C LYS A 26 11.03 23.84 11.57
N ARG A 27 10.36 24.97 11.32
CA ARG A 27 8.90 25.03 11.15
C ARG A 27 8.42 24.32 9.89
N SER A 28 9.15 24.42 8.77
CA SER A 28 8.79 23.70 7.53
C SER A 28 8.91 22.18 7.66
N ILE A 29 9.89 21.70 8.43
CA ILE A 29 10.07 20.26 8.70
C ILE A 29 8.95 19.69 9.59
N ASN A 30 8.53 20.44 10.61
CA ASN A 30 7.41 20.02 11.46
C ASN A 30 6.07 20.08 10.71
N ALA A 31 5.90 21.04 9.80
CA ALA A 31 4.71 21.11 8.95
C ALA A 31 4.60 19.91 8.01
N ASP A 32 5.70 19.45 7.42
CA ASP A 32 5.69 18.26 6.54
C ASP A 32 5.27 17.00 7.33
N ARG A 33 5.83 16.79 8.53
CA ARG A 33 5.47 15.65 9.39
C ARG A 33 4.01 15.70 9.86
N ALA A 34 3.52 16.89 10.22
CA ALA A 34 2.12 17.08 10.60
C ALA A 34 1.18 16.77 9.43
N SER A 35 1.51 17.23 8.22
CA SER A 35 0.68 16.99 7.02
C SER A 35 0.57 15.50 6.64
N ARG A 36 1.67 14.74 6.78
CA ARG A 36 1.67 13.29 6.57
C ARG A 36 0.80 12.57 7.60
N HIS A 37 0.94 12.95 8.87
CA HIS A 37 0.15 12.38 9.95
C HIS A 37 -1.35 12.67 9.78
N GLU A 38 -1.71 13.89 9.39
CA GLU A 38 -3.10 14.25 9.09
C GLU A 38 -3.65 13.49 7.87
N ALA A 39 -2.85 13.30 6.81
CA ALA A 39 -3.24 12.53 5.65
C ALA A 39 -3.51 11.06 6.00
N ASP A 40 -2.66 10.46 6.83
CA ASP A 40 -2.81 9.07 7.29
C ASP A 40 -4.03 8.91 8.21
N MET A 41 -4.23 9.84 9.14
CA MET A 41 -5.42 9.85 10.01
C MET A 41 -6.71 10.01 9.19
N LYS A 42 -6.70 10.87 8.17
CA LYS A 42 -7.83 11.06 7.27
C LYS A 42 -8.10 9.82 6.41
N ARG A 43 -7.06 9.14 5.94
CA ARG A 43 -7.20 7.84 5.25
C ARG A 43 -7.83 6.81 6.18
N LYS A 44 -7.33 6.67 7.41
CA LYS A 44 -7.86 5.74 8.40
C LYS A 44 -9.32 6.04 8.76
N ALA A 45 -9.67 7.31 8.95
CA ALA A 45 -11.05 7.74 9.20
C ALA A 45 -11.97 7.45 8.00
N ARG A 46 -11.50 7.59 6.77
CA ARG A 46 -12.26 7.20 5.57
C ARG A 46 -12.50 5.70 5.53
N PHE A 47 -11.48 4.88 5.80
CA PHE A 47 -11.64 3.43 5.86
C PHE A 47 -12.59 2.99 6.99
N GLN A 48 -12.53 3.62 8.17
CA GLN A 48 -13.47 3.33 9.27
C GLN A 48 -14.91 3.72 8.93
N ASN A 49 -15.14 4.84 8.23
CA ASN A 49 -16.48 5.23 7.79
C ASN A 49 -17.03 4.31 6.68
N LEU A 50 -16.14 3.71 5.87
CA LEU A 50 -16.51 2.77 4.81
C LEU A 50 -16.53 1.31 5.29
N GLU A 51 -16.01 1.00 6.48
CA GLU A 51 -16.09 -0.33 7.06
C GLU A 51 -17.53 -0.53 7.56
N PRO A 52 -18.37 -1.34 6.87
CA PRO A 52 -19.60 -1.79 7.49
C PRO A 52 -19.20 -2.57 8.73
N VAL A 53 -19.74 -2.21 9.90
CA VAL A 53 -19.54 -2.94 11.17
C VAL A 53 -19.90 -4.41 10.92
N ALA A 54 -18.89 -5.22 10.59
CA ALA A 54 -19.03 -6.65 10.59
C ALA A 54 -19.13 -7.05 12.06
N PRO A 55 -20.20 -7.75 12.49
CA PRO A 55 -20.30 -8.18 13.86
C PRO A 55 -19.13 -9.12 14.15
N VAL A 56 -18.19 -8.65 14.95
CA VAL A 56 -17.14 -9.45 15.58
C VAL A 56 -17.77 -10.36 16.62
N ASP A 57 -18.50 -11.38 16.17
CA ASP A 57 -18.80 -12.57 16.97
C ASP A 57 -18.03 -13.75 16.37
N SER A 58 -16.77 -13.84 16.77
CA SER A 58 -15.90 -14.98 16.47
C SER A 58 -16.16 -16.20 17.37
N SER A 59 -17.34 -16.36 17.96
CA SER A 59 -17.64 -17.48 18.87
C SER A 59 -18.82 -18.39 18.48
N LEU A 60 -19.59 -18.12 17.41
CA LEU A 60 -20.79 -18.92 17.09
C LEU A 60 -20.73 -19.67 15.76
N ARG A 61 -19.53 -19.98 15.25
CA ARG A 61 -19.35 -20.88 14.11
C ARG A 61 -19.53 -22.35 14.53
N THR A 62 -20.73 -22.71 14.96
CA THR A 62 -21.15 -24.12 15.06
C THR A 62 -22.64 -24.23 14.72
N LYS A 63 -22.92 -25.00 13.66
CA LYS A 63 -24.24 -25.44 13.18
C LYS A 63 -25.17 -24.33 12.66
N ARG A 64 -25.22 -24.18 11.34
CA ARG A 64 -26.50 -23.95 10.67
C ARG A 64 -26.64 -24.86 9.45
N LYS A 65 -27.80 -25.50 9.43
CA LYS A 65 -28.14 -26.75 8.74
C LYS A 65 -28.31 -26.54 7.23
N LYS A 66 -27.99 -27.60 6.51
CA LYS A 66 -28.41 -27.88 5.13
C LYS A 66 -29.94 -27.78 5.02
N SER A 67 -30.45 -26.98 4.10
CA SER A 67 -31.84 -27.03 3.64
C SER A 67 -31.84 -27.03 2.10
N PRO A 68 -32.54 -27.97 1.45
CA PRO A 68 -32.65 -28.02 -0.01
C PRO A 68 -33.92 -27.28 -0.46
N ALA A 69 -33.85 -26.48 -1.52
CA ALA A 69 -34.94 -26.31 -2.48
C ALA A 69 -34.60 -25.23 -3.53
N ASN A 70 -34.62 -25.70 -4.78
CA ASN A 70 -35.15 -25.04 -5.98
C ASN A 70 -34.47 -23.78 -6.52
N GLY A 71 -34.13 -23.85 -7.81
CA GLY A 71 -33.42 -22.81 -8.52
C GLY A 71 -34.24 -21.56 -8.76
N GLU A 72 -33.54 -20.43 -8.72
CA GLU A 72 -33.75 -19.22 -9.51
C GLU A 72 -32.50 -18.35 -9.26
N GLY A 73 -32.03 -17.66 -10.30
CA GLY A 73 -30.71 -17.03 -10.38
C GLY A 73 -30.32 -16.27 -9.12
N GLN A 74 -29.17 -16.62 -8.56
CA GLN A 74 -28.54 -15.82 -7.52
C GLN A 74 -28.00 -14.57 -8.23
N ASP A 75 -28.81 -13.50 -8.27
CA ASP A 75 -28.40 -12.20 -8.77
C ASP A 75 -27.33 -11.62 -7.82
N HIS A 76 -26.08 -12.02 -8.02
CA HIS A 76 -24.92 -11.55 -7.26
C HIS A 76 -24.59 -10.07 -7.54
N VAL A 77 -25.20 -9.50 -8.59
CA VAL A 77 -25.03 -8.15 -9.16
C VAL A 77 -25.12 -7.01 -8.13
N ARG A 78 -25.69 -7.25 -6.96
CA ARG A 78 -25.91 -6.22 -5.92
C ARG A 78 -24.93 -6.23 -4.75
N SER A 79 -24.01 -7.19 -4.67
CA SER A 79 -23.09 -7.31 -3.54
C SER A 79 -21.62 -7.31 -4.01
N PRO A 80 -20.86 -6.23 -3.77
CA PRO A 80 -19.44 -6.14 -4.15
C PRO A 80 -18.59 -7.30 -3.60
N SER A 81 -18.94 -7.81 -2.40
CA SER A 81 -18.26 -8.97 -1.79
C SER A 81 -18.59 -10.31 -2.45
N ALA A 82 -19.75 -10.43 -3.13
CA ALA A 82 -20.11 -11.64 -3.87
C ALA A 82 -19.35 -11.71 -5.20
N GLU A 83 -19.33 -10.60 -5.96
CA GLU A 83 -18.63 -10.45 -7.24
C GLU A 83 -17.11 -10.68 -7.11
N ALA A 84 -16.49 -10.25 -6.00
CA ALA A 84 -15.04 -10.41 -5.78
C ALA A 84 -14.57 -11.87 -5.66
N SER A 85 -15.48 -12.81 -5.38
CA SER A 85 -15.17 -14.24 -5.31
C SER A 85 -15.35 -14.94 -6.67
N GLU A 86 -16.09 -14.33 -7.59
CA GLU A 86 -16.46 -14.92 -8.88
C GLU A 86 -15.41 -14.67 -9.97
N ASP A 87 -14.73 -13.52 -9.94
CA ASP A 87 -13.64 -13.17 -10.86
C ASP A 87 -12.25 -13.54 -10.31
N ALA A 88 -12.15 -14.73 -9.70
CA ALA A 88 -10.83 -15.30 -9.44
C ALA A 88 -10.25 -15.75 -10.78
N ALA A 89 -9.35 -14.95 -11.36
CA ALA A 89 -8.57 -15.37 -12.51
C ALA A 89 -8.02 -16.79 -12.24
N PRO A 90 -8.13 -17.74 -13.19
CA PRO A 90 -7.65 -19.09 -12.99
C PRO A 90 -6.15 -19.04 -12.70
N VAL A 91 -5.79 -19.13 -11.42
CA VAL A 91 -4.41 -19.23 -10.98
C VAL A 91 -3.98 -20.66 -11.23
N GLY A 92 -3.23 -20.85 -12.32
CA GLY A 92 -2.56 -22.12 -12.56
C GLY A 92 -1.59 -22.41 -11.41
N HIS A 93 -1.68 -23.60 -10.83
CA HIS A 93 -0.63 -24.11 -9.97
C HIS A 93 0.64 -24.31 -10.80
N ALA A 94 1.82 -24.10 -10.20
CA ALA A 94 3.06 -24.50 -10.86
C ALA A 94 2.98 -26.00 -11.18
N PRO A 95 3.42 -26.45 -12.36
CA PRO A 95 3.33 -27.86 -12.72
C PRO A 95 4.13 -28.70 -11.73
N GLU A 96 3.47 -29.67 -11.08
CA GLU A 96 4.06 -30.54 -10.05
C GLU A 96 4.85 -31.70 -10.67
N THR A 97 4.70 -31.93 -11.97
CA THR A 97 5.33 -33.06 -12.69
C THR A 97 5.81 -32.62 -14.07
N GLU A 98 6.95 -33.15 -14.52
CA GLU A 98 7.53 -32.83 -15.84
C GLU A 98 6.54 -33.08 -17.00
N GLN A 99 5.69 -34.11 -16.88
CA GLN A 99 4.68 -34.40 -17.90
C GLN A 99 3.57 -33.32 -18.00
N GLN A 100 3.23 -32.67 -16.89
CA GLN A 100 2.27 -31.55 -16.89
C GLN A 100 2.91 -30.31 -17.51
N GLN A 101 4.17 -30.03 -17.14
CA GLN A 101 4.94 -28.94 -17.72
C GLN A 101 5.06 -29.03 -19.25
N ILE A 102 5.28 -30.24 -19.79
CA ILE A 102 5.39 -30.46 -21.24
C ILE A 102 4.04 -30.26 -21.96
N ARG A 103 2.93 -30.67 -21.33
CA ARG A 103 1.58 -30.53 -21.91
C ARG A 103 1.06 -29.10 -21.89
N GLU A 104 1.45 -28.33 -20.89
CA GLU A 104 1.02 -26.95 -20.70
C GLU A 104 1.91 -25.93 -21.43
N ARG A 105 3.11 -26.34 -21.86
CA ARG A 105 4.03 -25.50 -22.64
C ARG A 105 3.44 -25.13 -24.00
N SER A 106 3.50 -23.84 -24.32
CA SER A 106 3.13 -23.37 -25.66
C SER A 106 4.22 -23.68 -26.69
N LYS A 107 3.85 -23.75 -27.98
CA LYS A 107 4.77 -24.05 -29.09
C LYS A 107 5.99 -23.11 -29.17
N TYR A 108 5.87 -21.88 -28.64
CA TYR A 108 6.89 -20.84 -28.71
C TYR A 108 7.63 -20.65 -27.38
N GLU A 109 7.32 -21.45 -26.37
CA GLU A 109 7.99 -21.36 -25.08
C GLU A 109 9.35 -22.05 -25.14
N ALA A 110 10.37 -21.41 -24.57
CA ALA A 110 11.71 -21.98 -24.52
C ALA A 110 11.73 -23.23 -23.64
N ALA A 111 12.40 -24.29 -24.11
CA ALA A 111 12.56 -25.54 -23.37
C ALA A 111 13.31 -25.32 -22.03
N GLU A 112 14.16 -24.30 -21.96
CA GLU A 112 14.83 -23.87 -20.75
C GLU A 112 14.67 -22.35 -20.57
N PRO A 113 14.52 -21.86 -19.33
CA PRO A 113 14.55 -20.42 -19.06
C PRO A 113 15.87 -19.81 -19.55
N TYR A 114 15.78 -18.71 -20.29
CA TYR A 114 16.97 -18.01 -20.76
C TYR A 114 17.83 -17.57 -19.56
N ARG A 115 19.11 -17.96 -19.57
CA ARG A 115 20.13 -17.49 -18.63
C ARG A 115 21.28 -16.90 -19.42
N SER A 116 21.64 -15.65 -19.09
CA SER A 116 22.84 -15.05 -19.66
C SER A 116 24.08 -15.86 -19.30
N ARG A 117 25.02 -15.96 -20.23
CA ARG A 117 26.30 -16.63 -19.95
C ARG A 117 27.11 -15.77 -19.00
N LYS A 118 27.84 -16.42 -18.09
CA LYS A 118 28.72 -15.72 -17.15
C LYS A 118 29.76 -14.93 -17.94
N GLY A 119 29.77 -13.61 -17.79
CA GLY A 119 30.70 -12.71 -18.49
C GLY A 119 30.10 -11.97 -19.70
N ASP A 120 28.86 -12.26 -20.07
CA ASP A 120 28.12 -11.51 -21.10
C ASP A 120 27.52 -10.24 -20.47
N ARG A 121 28.40 -9.31 -20.08
CA ARG A 121 28.08 -8.00 -19.50
C ARG A 121 28.38 -6.88 -20.49
N PHE A 122 27.84 -6.99 -21.70
CA PHE A 122 27.77 -5.84 -22.60
C PHE A 122 26.60 -4.94 -22.22
N SER A 123 26.76 -4.30 -21.05
CA SER A 123 26.18 -3.03 -20.62
C SER A 123 27.02 -2.53 -19.45
#